data_AF-A0A392V1F6-F1
#
_entry.id   AF-A0A392V1F6-F1
#
_cell.length_a   1.000
_cell.length_b   1.000
_cell.length_c   1.000
_cell.angle_alpha   90.00
_cell.angle_beta   90.00
_cell.angle_gamma   90.00
#
_symmetry.space_group_name_H-M   'P 1'
#
loop_
_entity.id
_entity.type
_entity.pdbx_description
1 polymer ?
#
loop_
_entity_poly.entity_id
_entity_poly.type
_entity_poly.pdbx_seq_one_letter_code
_entity_poly.pdbx_strand_id
1 'polypeptide(L)' 'MQMFTQGLRPQTRMILDASAGGSLKNCDDTQARELIETMAQNEYRAQNDRGAKKKAGILELDAQSA' A
#
# COMPACT_ATOMS: atom_id res chain seq x y z
N MET A 1 13.49 15.17 -5.14
CA MET A 1 13.22 13.91 -4.40
C MET A 1 14.32 13.38 -3.46
N GLN A 2 15.57 13.88 -3.49
CA GLN A 2 16.65 13.25 -2.72
C GLN A 2 16.43 13.24 -1.19
N MET A 3 16.08 14.37 -0.59
CA MET A 3 15.85 14.44 0.87
C MET A 3 14.67 13.57 1.32
N PHE A 4 13.59 13.56 0.55
CA PHE A 4 12.39 12.74 0.80
C PHE A 4 12.74 11.24 0.86
N THR A 5 13.41 10.72 -0.17
CA THR A 5 13.73 9.28 -0.27
C THR A 5 14.78 8.81 0.74
N GLN A 6 15.64 9.70 1.26
CA GLN A 6 16.65 9.35 2.27
C GLN A 6 16.09 9.36 3.70
N GLY A 7 15.02 10.10 3.96
CA GLY A 7 14.33 10.09 5.26
C GLY A 7 13.43 8.87 5.49
N LEU A 8 13.22 8.06 4.45
CA LEU A 8 12.38 6.86 4.55
C LEU A 8 13.12 5.70 5.22
N ARG A 9 12.38 4.90 5.99
CA ARG A 9 12.87 3.62 6.48
C ARG A 9 13.26 2.73 5.28
N PRO A 10 14.31 1.88 5.39
CA PRO A 10 14.79 1.08 4.26
C PRO A 10 13.71 0.24 3.57
N GLN A 11 12.83 -0.39 4.36
CA GLN A 11 11.72 -1.18 3.84
C GLN A 11 10.70 -0.32 3.06
N THR A 12 10.36 0.86 3.58
CA THR A 12 9.44 1.80 2.90
C THR A 12 10.03 2.29 1.59
N ARG A 13 11.34 2.59 1.57
CA ARG A 13 12.04 2.97 0.35
C ARG A 13 12.05 1.85 -0.69
N MET A 14 12.30 0.61 -0.26
CA MET A 14 12.29 -0.54 -1.15
C MET A 14 10.92 -0.77 -1.81
N ILE A 15 9.83 -0.68 -1.03
CA ILE A 15 8.46 -0.79 -1.58
C ILE A 15 8.20 0.33 -2.59
N LEU A 16 8.59 1.56 -2.26
CA LEU A 16 8.42 2.72 -3.12
C LEU A 16 9.20 2.59 -4.44
N ASP A 17 10.47 2.15 -4.38
CA ASP A 17 11.28 1.90 -5.57
C ASP A 17 10.68 0.74 -6.42
N ALA A 18 10.19 -0.33 -5.79
CA ALA A 18 9.51 -1.41 -6.51
C ALA A 18 8.22 -0.93 -7.21
N SER A 19 7.43 -0.08 -6.54
CA SER A 19 6.20 0.50 -7.10
C SER A 19 6.48 1.49 -8.25
N ALA A 20 7.64 2.16 -8.23
CA ALA A 20 8.10 3.02 -9.31
C ALA A 20 8.74 2.25 -10.49
N GLY A 21 8.92 0.92 -10.38
CA GLY A 21 9.61 0.10 -11.40
C GLY A 21 11.13 0.32 -11.43
N GLY A 22 11.71 0.88 -10.36
CA GLY A 22 13.09 1.33 -10.29
C GLY A 22 13.24 2.42 -9.24
N SER A 23 14.39 3.10 -9.17
CA SER A 23 14.50 4.16 -8.16
C SER A 23 13.54 5.31 -8.46
N LEU A 24 12.75 5.75 -7.46
CA LEU A 24 11.88 6.92 -7.59
C LEU A 24 12.64 8.19 -8.01
N LYS A 25 13.95 8.24 -7.73
CA LYS A 25 14.83 9.35 -8.14
C LYS A 25 14.98 9.49 -9.66
N ASN A 26 14.63 8.46 -10.42
CA ASN A 26 14.72 8.43 -11.88
C ASN A 26 13.38 8.75 -12.55
N CYS A 27 12.29 8.84 -11.78
CA CYS A 27 10.99 9.28 -12.28
C CYS A 27 10.97 10.81 -12.42
N ASP A 28 10.17 11.31 -13.36
CA ASP A 28 9.84 12.73 -13.39
C ASP A 28 8.93 13.12 -12.20
N ASP A 29 8.84 14.43 -11.94
CA ASP A 29 8.09 14.94 -10.79
C ASP A 29 6.59 14.60 -10.86
N THR A 30 6.01 14.53 -12.06
CA THR A 30 4.59 14.23 -12.27
C THR A 30 4.32 12.76 -11.95
N GLN A 31 5.10 11.85 -12.52
CA GLN A 31 5.02 10.41 -12.27
C GLN A 31 5.21 10.08 -10.79
N ALA A 32 6.20 10.71 -10.17
CA ALA A 32 6.45 10.50 -8.75
C ALA A 32 5.30 10.99 -7.87
N ARG A 33 4.67 12.11 -8.23
CA ARG A 33 3.49 12.63 -7.52
C ARG A 33 2.29 11.70 -7.67
N GLU A 34 1.96 11.30 -8.90
CA GLU A 34 0.84 10.39 -9.20
C GLU A 34 1.00 9.05 -8.48
N LEU A 35 2.22 8.52 -8.42
CA LEU A 35 2.51 7.29 -7.70
C LEU A 35 2.22 7.43 -6.20
N ILE A 36 2.73 8.48 -5.54
CA ILE A 36 2.49 8.72 -4.11
C ILE A 36 1.00 8.90 -3.83
N GLU A 37 0.29 9.62 -4.68
CA GLU A 37 -1.15 9.86 -4.54
C GLU A 37 -1.95 8.56 -4.70
N THR A 38 -1.58 7.73 -5.69
CA THR A 38 -2.15 6.39 -5.88
C THR A 38 -1.89 5.48 -4.68
N MET A 39 -0.67 5.49 -4.13
CA MET A 39 -0.32 4.69 -2.94
C MET A 39 -1.13 5.13 -1.71
N ALA A 40 -1.29 6.44 -1.50
CA ALA A 40 -2.09 6.98 -0.40
C ALA A 40 -3.59 6.60 -0.53
N GLN A 41 -4.13 6.66 -1.76
CA GLN A 41 -5.50 6.23 -2.03
C GLN A 41 -5.70 4.73 -1.85
N ASN A 42 -4.73 3.92 -2.27
CA ASN A 42 -4.77 2.46 -2.10
C ASN A 42 -4.67 2.05 -0.63
N GLU A 43 -3.87 2.74 0.18
CA GLU A 43 -3.81 2.50 1.63
C GLU A 43 -5.17 2.78 2.29
N TYR A 44 -5.82 3.89 1.92
CA TYR A 44 -7.17 4.22 2.39
C TYR A 44 -8.18 3.13 2.00
N ARG A 45 -8.13 2.63 0.76
CA ARG A 45 -8.97 1.50 0.33
C ARG A 45 -8.65 0.23 1.11
N ALA A 46 -7.40 -0.17 1.28
CA ALA A 46 -7.03 -1.36 2.03
C ALA A 46 -7.48 -1.30 3.50
N GLN A 47 -7.53 -0.10 4.10
CA GLN A 47 -8.07 0.10 5.45
C GLN A 47 -9.60 -0.01 5.49
N ASN A 48 -10.31 0.46 4.45
CA ASN A 48 -11.77 0.41 4.38
C ASN A 48 -12.33 -0.92 3.84
N ASP A 49 -11.60 -1.60 2.96
CA ASP A 49 -11.96 -2.87 2.31
C ASP A 49 -11.62 -4.08 3.20
N ARG A 50 -10.76 -3.86 4.21
CA ARG A 50 -10.80 -4.63 5.46
C ARG A 50 -12.09 -4.29 6.20
N GLY A 51 -13.23 -4.73 5.65
CA GLY A 51 -14.49 -4.78 6.38
C GLY A 51 -14.28 -5.38 7.78
N ALA A 52 -15.17 -5.03 8.72
CA ALA A 52 -15.10 -5.34 10.15
C ALA A 52 -14.13 -6.49 10.47
N LYS A 53 -13.00 -6.16 11.14
CA LYS A 53 -11.94 -7.11 11.50
C LYS A 53 -12.54 -8.47 11.84
N LYS A 54 -12.52 -9.43 10.92
CA LYS A 54 -12.91 -10.80 11.25
C LYS A 54 -11.96 -11.22 12.36
N LYS A 55 -12.50 -11.53 13.54
CA LYS A 55 -11.71 -12.08 14.65
C LYS A 55 -10.94 -13.25 14.07
N ALA A 56 -9.61 -13.17 14.08
CA ALA A 56 -8.76 -14.29 13.67
C ALA A 56 -9.18 -15.51 14.49
N GLY A 57 -9.76 -16.52 13.83
CA GLY A 57 -10.24 -17.75 14.47
C GLY A 57 -11.73 -18.05 14.35
N ILE A 58 -12.57 -17.18 13.79
CA ILE A 58 -13.99 -17.51 13.56
C ILE A 58 -14.25 -17.69 12.06
N LEU A 59 -14.22 -18.94 11.62
CA LEU A 59 -14.85 -19.39 10.37
C LEU A 59 -16.30 -19.72 10.72
N GLU A 60 -17.22 -18.77 10.52
CA GLU A 60 -18.66 -19.07 10.54
C GLU A 60 -18.97 -19.90 9.29
N LEU A 61 -19.04 -21.22 9.48
CA LEU A 61 -19.62 -22.14 8.52
C LEU A 61 -21.14 -22.13 8.75
N ASP A 62 -21.90 -21.57 7.81
CA ASP A 62 -23.35 -21.79 7.77
C ASP A 62 -23.57 -23.27 7.44
N ALA A 63 -23.84 -24.07 8.47
CA ALA A 63 -24.36 -25.41 8.28
C ALA A 63 -25.85 -25.29 7.94
N GLN A 64 -26.15 -24.98 6.68
CA GLN A 64 -27.48 -25.28 6.14
C GLN A 64 -27.67 -26.79 6.19
N SER A 65 -28.35 -27.22 7.24
CA SER A 65 -28.84 -28.58 7.42
C SER A 65 -30.21 -28.68 6.76
N ALA A 66 -30.29 -29.34 5.60
CA ALA A 66 -31.42 -30.17 5.14
C ALA A 66 -31.10 -30.72 3.74
#